data_AF-A0A5C6HMT3-F1
#
_entry.id   AF-A0A5C6HMT3-F1
#
_cell.length_a   1.000
_cell.length_b   1.000
_cell.length_c   1.000
_cell.angle_alpha   90.00
_cell.angle_beta   90.00
_cell.angle_gamma   90.00
#
_symmetry.space_group_name_H-M   'P 1'
#
loop_
_entity.id
_entity.type
_entity.pdbx_description
1 polymer ?
#
loop_
_entity_poly.entity_id
_entity_poly.type
_entity_poly.pdbx_seq_one_letter_code
_entity_poly.pdbx_strand_id
1 'polypeptide(L)'
;MKLLIYKLLFLISVISFVSCSDDDQKKAGNPVMDVKTEFNSVMYGDSLPFTVNVSDEVPLSTLKARIYYGDEKVSEVVLRTKTNGSYSGKIYIPFLKNIPDGKAKLKFVLQNINFTMNELTYDLAVARPVYPYLTFITANKEYKMLYKSGHNYELTATLPQKIKGYIKTPKLTPNGNELTFGFEGGAIAFGSTEPITFSNLTAGEYTISFNTFDYSAAPFIIAYVVNGVRMEKMIESDTEDRYKLDLSLKKGDEVRVEGIDDFSEWWIDPDFFAKDGDKLTFRPIDGDYRIIADFVRKYLKVEVMSGTSAGSLKEDGSGAIWIVGDGVGKPALKYAPSWNPDMGICMAPMGNGKYQASFVAGETIGINSINFIFIHQKDWGTGFKGSNIVSDGNRTLEVVSDLIYIGEGKDVNGADNGNLALKKDKTLTEGKTYLFELEAPAGLVGCKLTITEE
;
A
#
# COMPACT_ATOMS: atom_id res chain seq x y z
N MET A 1 48.93 28.35 47.19
CA MET A 1 48.32 29.51 46.48
C MET A 1 46.96 29.15 45.85
N LYS A 2 46.04 28.56 46.65
CA LYS A 2 44.61 28.34 46.28
C LYS A 2 43.67 28.58 47.48
N LEU A 3 44.15 29.30 48.50
CA LEU A 3 43.43 29.59 49.74
C LEU A 3 43.26 31.11 50.00
N LEU A 4 43.59 31.95 49.00
CA LEU A 4 43.53 33.42 49.07
C LEU A 4 42.56 34.06 48.06
N ILE A 5 41.90 33.25 47.21
CA ILE A 5 40.87 33.74 46.27
C ILE A 5 39.44 33.53 46.83
N TYR A 6 39.27 32.64 47.81
CA TYR A 6 37.98 32.37 48.44
C TYR A 6 37.57 33.38 49.54
N LYS A 7 38.45 34.33 49.89
CA LYS A 7 38.15 35.39 50.87
C LYS A 7 37.79 36.74 50.25
N LEU A 8 37.83 36.87 48.92
CA LEU A 8 37.54 38.12 48.21
C LEU A 8 36.17 38.12 47.50
N LEU A 9 35.46 36.99 47.49
CA LEU A 9 34.08 36.90 46.94
C LEU A 9 33.01 36.72 48.02
N PHE A 10 33.39 36.70 49.30
CA PHE A 10 32.46 36.68 50.44
C PHE A 10 32.13 38.09 50.97
N LEU A 11 32.62 39.15 50.29
CA LEU A 11 32.50 40.55 50.71
C LEU A 11 31.97 41.47 49.59
N ILE A 12 31.05 40.95 48.78
CA ILE A 12 30.11 41.75 47.95
C ILE A 12 28.72 41.12 48.11
N SER A 13 28.36 40.80 49.36
CA SER A 13 27.08 40.21 49.77
C SER A 13 26.21 41.19 50.56
N VAL A 14 26.61 42.45 50.67
CA VAL A 14 25.84 43.47 51.41
C VAL A 14 26.01 44.80 50.67
N ILE A 15 24.91 45.53 50.48
CA ILE A 15 24.75 46.81 49.77
C ILE A 15 24.45 46.68 48.27
N SER A 16 23.28 46.10 47.98
CA SER A 16 22.37 46.58 46.93
C SER A 16 20.93 46.22 47.32
N PHE A 17 20.58 46.51 48.58
CA PHE A 17 19.19 46.71 48.96
C PHE A 17 18.98 48.23 49.03
N VAL A 18 17.83 48.63 48.49
CA VAL A 18 17.24 49.97 48.46
C VAL A 18 17.63 50.83 47.25
N SER A 19 16.95 50.57 46.13
CA SER A 19 16.40 51.64 45.29
C SER A 19 15.15 51.14 44.55
N CYS A 20 14.00 51.74 44.89
CA CYS A 20 12.73 51.81 44.14
C CYS A 20 11.99 50.47 43.86
N SER A 21 10.76 50.25 44.29
CA SER A 21 9.71 51.07 44.92
C SER A 21 8.92 50.18 45.87
N ASP A 22 8.08 50.75 46.73
CA ASP A 22 6.98 50.05 47.38
C ASP A 22 6.22 49.19 46.36
N ASP A 23 6.56 47.92 46.24
CA ASP A 23 5.62 46.93 45.77
C ASP A 23 5.00 46.45 47.06
N ASP A 24 3.93 47.15 47.47
CA ASP A 24 2.94 46.67 48.42
C ASP A 24 2.92 45.15 48.28
N GLN A 25 3.12 44.39 49.37
CA GLN A 25 2.98 42.94 49.32
C GLN A 25 1.59 42.65 48.74
N LYS A 26 1.51 42.44 47.42
CA LYS A 26 0.25 42.28 46.72
C LYS A 26 -0.36 41.07 47.37
N LYS A 27 -1.49 41.27 48.07
CA LYS A 27 -2.18 40.17 48.73
C LYS A 27 -2.29 39.04 47.72
N ALA A 28 -1.78 37.85 48.06
CA ALA A 28 -1.77 36.74 47.11
C ALA A 28 -3.20 36.36 46.66
N GLY A 29 -4.23 36.73 47.42
CA GLY A 29 -5.62 36.33 47.23
C GLY A 29 -5.86 34.89 47.70
N ASN A 30 -7.11 34.49 47.75
CA ASN A 30 -7.53 33.13 48.05
C ASN A 30 -8.71 32.77 47.14
N PRO A 31 -8.44 32.33 45.90
CA PRO A 31 -9.50 32.00 44.96
C PRO A 31 -10.33 30.82 45.48
N VAL A 32 -11.66 30.97 45.43
CA VAL A 32 -12.62 29.95 45.87
C VAL A 32 -13.53 29.57 44.70
N MET A 33 -13.81 28.28 44.58
CA MET A 33 -14.76 27.72 43.63
C MET A 33 -15.92 27.02 44.34
N ASP A 34 -17.12 27.20 43.78
CA ASP A 34 -18.35 26.53 44.16
C ASP A 34 -19.02 26.01 42.88
N VAL A 35 -18.78 24.73 42.58
CA VAL A 35 -19.27 24.05 41.37
C VAL A 35 -20.74 23.71 41.55
N LYS A 36 -21.59 24.27 40.68
CA LYS A 36 -23.06 24.13 40.77
C LYS A 36 -23.62 22.99 39.94
N THR A 37 -22.82 22.40 39.07
CA THR A 37 -23.24 21.31 38.19
C THR A 37 -22.94 19.98 38.85
N GLU A 38 -23.96 19.12 38.92
CA GLU A 38 -23.77 17.72 39.26
C GLU A 38 -23.32 16.94 38.02
N PHE A 39 -22.28 16.14 38.18
CA PHE A 39 -21.72 15.34 37.09
C PHE A 39 -22.20 13.90 37.24
N ASN A 40 -23.20 13.53 36.43
CA ASN A 40 -23.63 12.15 36.28
C ASN A 40 -22.70 11.41 35.30
N SER A 41 -22.97 10.12 35.04
CA SER A 41 -22.25 9.40 33.99
C SER A 41 -22.41 10.10 32.64
N VAL A 42 -21.31 10.28 31.91
CA VAL A 42 -21.26 10.92 30.59
C VAL A 42 -20.72 9.95 29.56
N MET A 43 -20.94 10.27 28.28
CA MET A 43 -20.44 9.45 27.19
C MET A 43 -19.19 10.06 26.53
N TYR A 44 -18.29 9.22 26.02
CA TYR A 44 -17.26 9.69 25.11
C TYR A 44 -17.92 10.38 23.91
N GLY A 45 -17.39 11.54 23.49
CA GLY A 45 -17.96 12.39 22.44
C GLY A 45 -18.95 13.45 22.92
N ASP A 46 -19.33 13.46 24.21
CA ASP A 46 -20.19 14.50 24.77
C ASP A 46 -19.44 15.83 24.97
N SER A 47 -20.19 16.94 24.92
CA SER A 47 -19.77 18.24 25.44
C SER A 47 -20.49 18.54 26.74
N LEU A 48 -19.85 18.21 27.86
CA LEU A 48 -20.40 18.32 29.21
C LEU A 48 -20.50 19.80 29.64
N PRO A 49 -21.70 20.35 29.86
CA PRO A 49 -21.86 21.69 30.42
C PRO A 49 -21.40 21.73 31.88
N PHE A 50 -20.90 22.88 32.31
CA PHE A 50 -20.60 23.16 33.72
C PHE A 50 -20.89 24.63 34.05
N THR A 51 -21.19 24.88 35.32
CA THR A 51 -21.34 26.20 35.92
C THR A 51 -20.57 26.23 37.24
N VAL A 52 -19.69 27.22 37.39
CA VAL A 52 -18.87 27.40 38.59
C VAL A 52 -19.01 28.84 39.06
N ASN A 53 -19.37 29.00 40.34
CA ASN A 53 -19.29 30.28 41.01
C ASN A 53 -17.86 30.45 41.53
N VAL A 54 -17.28 31.63 41.29
CA VAL A 54 -15.90 31.93 41.63
C VAL A 54 -15.81 33.25 42.39
N SER A 55 -14.93 33.30 43.38
CA SER A 55 -14.70 34.50 44.17
C SER A 55 -13.26 34.59 44.68
N ASP A 56 -12.75 35.81 44.81
CA ASP A 56 -11.49 36.12 45.48
C ASP A 56 -11.52 37.57 46.00
N GLU A 57 -10.61 37.92 46.92
CA GLU A 57 -10.36 39.30 47.39
C GLU A 57 -9.57 40.13 46.38
N VAL A 58 -8.92 39.46 45.43
CA VAL A 58 -8.10 40.05 44.36
C VAL A 58 -8.74 39.71 43.01
N PRO A 59 -8.59 40.55 41.96
CA PRO A 59 -9.14 40.22 40.64
C PRO A 59 -8.73 38.82 40.16
N LEU A 60 -9.71 38.10 39.63
CA LEU A 60 -9.49 36.77 39.07
C LEU A 60 -8.76 36.86 37.71
N SER A 61 -8.27 35.72 37.23
CA SER A 61 -7.59 35.60 35.94
C SER A 61 -8.27 34.58 35.02
N THR A 62 -8.29 33.30 35.40
CA THR A 62 -8.88 32.24 34.56
C THR A 62 -9.50 31.13 35.38
N LEU A 63 -10.59 30.56 34.87
CA LEU A 63 -11.12 29.25 35.25
C LEU A 63 -10.82 28.26 34.11
N LYS A 64 -10.20 27.13 34.43
CA LYS A 64 -9.91 26.06 33.47
C LYS A 64 -10.68 24.81 33.85
N ALA A 65 -11.29 24.14 32.88
CA ALA A 65 -11.86 22.81 33.01
C ALA A 65 -11.02 21.84 32.18
N ARG A 66 -10.60 20.72 32.77
CA ARG A 66 -9.67 19.76 32.13
C ARG A 66 -10.18 18.33 32.31
N ILE A 67 -10.10 17.54 31.25
CA ILE A 67 -10.35 16.09 31.31
C ILE A 67 -9.01 15.36 31.25
N TYR A 68 -8.88 14.37 32.12
CA TYR A 68 -7.75 13.46 32.14
C TYR A 68 -8.22 12.00 32.00
N TYR A 69 -7.50 11.23 31.19
CA TYR A 69 -7.58 9.78 31.17
C TYR A 69 -6.30 9.25 31.81
N GLY A 70 -6.42 8.60 32.98
CA GLY A 70 -5.27 8.37 33.85
C GLY A 70 -4.64 9.70 34.30
N ASP A 71 -3.40 9.93 33.90
CA ASP A 71 -2.65 11.16 34.18
C ASP A 71 -2.46 12.06 32.94
N GLU A 72 -2.92 11.62 31.77
CA GLU A 72 -2.82 12.37 30.52
C GLU A 72 -3.98 13.36 30.39
N LYS A 73 -3.66 14.64 30.15
CA LYS A 73 -4.66 15.68 29.85
C LYS A 73 -5.11 15.55 28.40
N VAL A 74 -6.36 15.17 28.18
CA VAL A 74 -6.92 14.92 26.85
C VAL A 74 -7.85 16.03 26.35
N SER A 75 -8.31 16.94 27.23
CA SER A 75 -9.17 18.07 26.87
C SER A 75 -9.00 19.23 27.85
N GLU A 76 -9.11 20.47 27.37
CA GLU A 76 -9.06 21.68 28.19
C GLU A 76 -9.94 22.78 27.61
N VAL A 77 -10.66 23.47 28.48
CA VAL A 77 -11.32 24.76 28.20
C VAL A 77 -10.83 25.80 29.18
N VAL A 78 -10.58 27.00 28.68
CA VAL A 78 -10.12 28.16 29.48
C VAL A 78 -11.12 29.28 29.36
N LEU A 79 -11.66 29.74 30.50
CA LEU A 79 -12.54 30.90 30.62
C LEU A 79 -11.79 32.02 31.34
N ARG A 80 -11.82 33.25 30.80
CA ARG A 80 -11.28 34.43 31.50
C ARG A 80 -12.26 34.83 32.62
N THR A 81 -11.79 34.82 33.86
CA THR A 81 -12.58 35.25 35.03
C THR A 81 -12.01 36.58 35.50
N LYS A 82 -12.66 37.71 35.21
CA LYS A 82 -12.12 39.04 35.59
C LYS A 82 -12.62 39.50 36.96
N THR A 83 -13.84 39.10 37.31
CA THR A 83 -14.54 39.49 38.53
C THR A 83 -15.19 38.27 39.17
N ASN A 84 -15.54 38.40 40.45
CA ASN A 84 -16.36 37.42 41.14
C ASN A 84 -17.70 37.25 40.42
N GLY A 85 -18.24 36.03 40.39
CA GLY A 85 -19.49 35.75 39.71
C GLY A 85 -19.62 34.29 39.26
N SER A 86 -20.62 34.05 38.42
CA SER A 86 -20.91 32.73 37.85
C SER A 86 -20.38 32.63 36.42
N TYR A 87 -19.67 31.55 36.13
CA TYR A 87 -19.11 31.29 34.80
C TYR A 87 -19.57 29.92 34.33
N SER A 88 -20.04 29.85 33.09
CA SER A 88 -20.53 28.61 32.47
C SER A 88 -19.78 28.31 31.18
N GLY A 89 -19.60 27.03 30.90
CA GLY A 89 -18.92 26.55 29.70
C GLY A 89 -19.30 25.11 29.37
N LYS A 90 -18.65 24.54 28.36
CA LYS A 90 -18.74 23.12 28.04
C LYS A 90 -17.33 22.55 27.89
N ILE A 91 -17.10 21.34 28.38
CA ILE A 91 -15.86 20.61 28.18
C ILE A 91 -16.14 19.37 27.34
N TYR A 92 -15.37 19.17 26.26
CA TYR A 92 -15.50 18.00 25.41
C TYR A 92 -14.86 16.78 26.07
N ILE A 93 -15.55 15.63 26.03
CA ILE A 93 -15.08 14.34 26.50
C ILE A 93 -14.50 13.56 25.29
N PRO A 94 -13.17 13.45 25.13
CA PRO A 94 -12.57 12.94 23.90
C PRO A 94 -12.95 11.50 23.52
N PHE A 95 -13.40 11.30 22.28
CA PHE A 95 -13.68 9.98 21.71
C PHE A 95 -12.42 9.35 21.11
N LEU A 96 -11.49 8.94 21.97
CA LEU A 96 -10.21 8.37 21.53
C LEU A 96 -10.33 6.87 21.23
N LYS A 97 -9.49 6.38 20.32
CA LYS A 97 -9.37 4.97 19.93
C LYS A 97 -8.84 4.13 21.10
N ASN A 98 -9.37 2.91 21.25
CA ASN A 98 -8.93 1.91 22.24
C ASN A 98 -9.02 2.34 23.72
N ILE A 99 -9.82 3.36 24.04
CA ILE A 99 -10.04 3.76 25.44
C ILE A 99 -11.26 3.00 26.01
N PRO A 100 -11.06 2.12 27.01
CA PRO A 100 -12.13 1.37 27.66
C PRO A 100 -12.98 2.24 28.57
N ASP A 101 -14.20 1.76 28.84
CA ASP A 101 -15.10 2.38 29.82
C ASP A 101 -14.44 2.40 31.21
N GLY A 102 -14.71 3.46 31.98
CA GLY A 102 -14.11 3.60 33.29
C GLY A 102 -14.28 4.98 33.90
N LYS A 103 -13.23 5.45 34.58
CA LYS A 103 -13.22 6.74 35.26
C LYS A 103 -12.24 7.71 34.60
N ALA A 104 -12.74 8.88 34.24
CA ALA A 104 -11.94 10.04 33.88
C ALA A 104 -11.88 11.01 35.08
N LYS A 105 -10.88 11.90 35.11
CA LYS A 105 -10.83 13.00 36.09
C LYS A 105 -11.26 14.29 35.41
N LEU A 106 -12.27 14.96 35.98
CA LEU A 106 -12.61 16.35 35.64
C LEU A 106 -11.97 17.27 36.68
N LYS A 107 -11.03 18.11 36.25
CA LYS A 107 -10.31 19.05 37.11
C LYS A 107 -10.65 20.48 36.76
N PHE A 108 -11.12 21.23 37.75
CA PHE A 108 -11.25 22.68 37.69
C PHE A 108 -10.03 23.35 38.31
N VAL A 109 -9.51 24.39 37.66
CA VAL A 109 -8.39 25.20 38.16
C VAL A 109 -8.77 26.67 38.05
N LEU A 110 -8.96 27.33 39.19
CA LEU A 110 -9.19 28.76 39.28
C LEU A 110 -7.89 29.47 39.63
N GLN A 111 -7.55 30.49 38.86
CA GLN A 111 -6.37 31.33 39.02
C GLN A 111 -6.78 32.79 39.19
N ASN A 112 -6.10 33.53 40.06
CA ASN A 112 -6.19 34.99 40.13
C ASN A 112 -5.04 35.71 39.40
N ILE A 113 -5.04 37.05 39.38
CA ILE A 113 -3.98 37.82 38.69
C ILE A 113 -2.61 37.72 39.35
N ASN A 114 -2.54 37.29 40.60
CA ASN A 114 -1.29 37.06 41.35
C ASN A 114 -0.82 35.60 41.28
N PHE A 115 -1.39 34.80 40.36
CA PHE A 115 -1.05 33.40 40.10
C PHE A 115 -1.38 32.41 41.23
N THR A 116 -2.10 32.82 42.28
CA THR A 116 -2.63 31.89 43.28
C THR A 116 -3.70 31.02 42.65
N MET A 117 -3.68 29.72 42.99
CA MET A 117 -4.51 28.70 42.37
C MET A 117 -5.38 27.98 43.42
N ASN A 118 -6.59 27.64 43.02
CA ASN A 118 -7.44 26.66 43.69
C ASN A 118 -7.84 25.56 42.70
N GLU A 119 -7.83 24.31 43.14
CA GLU A 119 -8.12 23.15 42.29
C GLU A 119 -9.18 22.26 42.93
N LEU A 120 -10.15 21.82 42.12
CA LEU A 120 -11.15 20.82 42.50
C LEU A 120 -11.13 19.69 41.46
N THR A 121 -11.19 18.44 41.93
CA THR A 121 -11.15 17.26 41.06
C THR A 121 -12.34 16.36 41.36
N TYR A 122 -12.99 15.89 40.30
CA TYR A 122 -14.14 15.00 40.35
C TYR A 122 -13.85 13.73 39.53
N ASP A 123 -14.24 12.59 40.08
CA ASP A 123 -14.31 11.33 39.34
C ASP A 123 -15.53 11.36 38.42
N LEU A 124 -15.33 11.06 37.14
CA LEU A 124 -16.38 11.02 36.14
C LEU A 124 -16.47 9.62 35.55
N ALA A 125 -17.60 8.95 35.75
CA ALA A 125 -17.86 7.67 35.08
C ALA A 125 -18.14 7.92 33.60
N VAL A 126 -17.27 7.43 32.72
CA VAL A 126 -17.36 7.62 31.27
C VAL A 126 -17.51 6.27 30.59
N ALA A 127 -18.48 6.19 29.67
CA ALA A 127 -18.72 5.01 28.86
C ALA A 127 -18.80 5.35 27.37
N ARG A 128 -18.45 4.39 26.51
CA ARG A 128 -18.60 4.54 25.07
C ARG A 128 -20.08 4.43 24.68
N PRO A 129 -20.61 5.41 23.92
CA PRO A 129 -21.99 5.36 23.44
C PRO A 129 -22.23 4.14 22.56
N VAL A 130 -23.36 3.48 22.81
CA VAL A 130 -23.93 2.49 21.91
C VAL A 130 -24.97 3.20 21.05
N TYR A 131 -24.58 3.54 19.83
CA TYR A 131 -25.47 4.19 18.88
C TYR A 131 -26.47 3.16 18.31
N PRO A 132 -27.72 3.54 18.04
CA PRO A 132 -28.67 2.63 17.39
C PRO A 132 -28.27 2.33 15.93
N TYR A 133 -27.54 3.25 15.30
CA TYR A 133 -27.00 3.12 13.95
C TYR A 133 -25.87 4.14 13.73
N LEU A 134 -25.08 3.93 12.69
CA LEU A 134 -24.21 4.94 12.08
C LEU A 134 -24.68 5.22 10.65
N THR A 135 -24.12 6.24 10.03
CA THR A 135 -24.38 6.59 8.63
C THR A 135 -23.08 6.55 7.84
N PHE A 136 -23.00 5.70 6.83
CA PHE A 136 -21.94 5.74 5.83
C PHE A 136 -22.34 6.69 4.70
N ILE A 137 -21.63 7.80 4.56
CA ILE A 137 -21.94 8.90 3.66
C ILE A 137 -21.01 8.81 2.45
N THR A 138 -21.58 8.63 1.27
CA THR A 138 -20.87 8.63 -0.02
C THR A 138 -21.23 9.88 -0.82
N ALA A 139 -20.54 10.13 -1.93
CA ALA A 139 -20.83 11.28 -2.80
C ALA A 139 -22.29 11.32 -3.31
N ASN A 140 -22.92 10.14 -3.49
CA ASN A 140 -24.22 10.03 -4.16
C ASN A 140 -25.34 9.55 -3.23
N LYS A 141 -25.00 8.96 -2.07
CA LYS A 141 -25.97 8.25 -1.22
C LYS A 141 -25.47 8.10 0.21
N GLU A 142 -26.40 8.14 1.15
CA GLU A 142 -26.19 7.75 2.54
C GLU A 142 -26.74 6.35 2.80
N TYR A 143 -25.99 5.58 3.59
CA TYR A 143 -26.34 4.21 3.96
C TYR A 143 -26.37 4.08 5.48
N LYS A 144 -27.39 3.40 6.01
CA LYS A 144 -27.50 3.15 7.44
C LYS A 144 -26.71 1.90 7.83
N MET A 145 -25.76 2.03 8.76
CA MET A 145 -25.04 0.91 9.37
C MET A 145 -25.71 0.57 10.71
N LEU A 146 -26.23 -0.65 10.86
CA LEU A 146 -26.96 -1.06 12.05
C LEU A 146 -26.02 -1.59 13.13
N TYR A 147 -26.33 -1.29 14.39
CA TYR A 147 -25.66 -1.90 15.54
C TYR A 147 -25.79 -3.42 15.54
N LYS A 148 -24.71 -4.13 15.91
CA LYS A 148 -24.69 -5.59 16.03
C LYS A 148 -24.42 -6.05 17.45
N SER A 149 -23.21 -5.83 17.93
CA SER A 149 -22.77 -6.22 19.28
C SER A 149 -21.52 -5.45 19.66
N GLY A 150 -21.32 -5.23 20.97
CA GLY A 150 -20.17 -4.49 21.49
C GLY A 150 -20.10 -3.09 20.89
N HIS A 151 -19.12 -2.88 20.01
CA HIS A 151 -18.89 -1.61 19.29
C HIS A 151 -18.98 -1.75 17.77
N ASN A 152 -19.53 -2.87 17.27
CA ASN A 152 -19.59 -3.20 15.86
C ASN A 152 -20.90 -2.75 15.19
N TYR A 153 -20.76 -2.22 13.99
CA TYR A 153 -21.83 -1.74 13.12
C TYR A 153 -21.65 -2.27 11.71
N GLU A 154 -22.75 -2.62 11.06
CA GLU A 154 -22.72 -3.23 9.73
C GLU A 154 -23.76 -2.63 8.78
N LEU A 155 -23.36 -2.45 7.53
CA LEU A 155 -24.21 -2.15 6.39
C LEU A 155 -24.17 -3.34 5.43
N THR A 156 -25.31 -3.96 5.13
CA THR A 156 -25.45 -4.95 4.05
C THR A 156 -26.33 -4.36 2.96
N ALA A 157 -25.81 -4.25 1.74
CA ALA A 157 -26.53 -3.71 0.60
C ALA A 157 -25.91 -4.16 -0.73
N THR A 158 -26.64 -4.00 -1.83
CA THR A 158 -26.06 -4.06 -3.17
C THR A 158 -25.18 -2.84 -3.42
N LEU A 159 -23.88 -3.04 -3.56
CA LEU A 159 -22.85 -2.01 -3.63
C LEU A 159 -21.90 -2.28 -4.82
N PRO A 160 -21.26 -1.25 -5.39
CA PRO A 160 -20.20 -1.43 -6.37
C PRO A 160 -18.98 -2.12 -5.75
N GLN A 161 -18.10 -2.71 -6.57
CA GLN A 161 -16.91 -3.42 -6.09
C GLN A 161 -16.02 -2.55 -5.19
N LYS A 162 -15.87 -1.26 -5.53
CA LYS A 162 -15.19 -0.25 -4.72
C LYS A 162 -16.16 0.89 -4.41
N ILE A 163 -16.27 1.28 -3.14
CA ILE A 163 -17.10 2.41 -2.70
C ILE A 163 -16.33 3.30 -1.73
N LYS A 164 -16.47 4.62 -1.92
CA LYS A 164 -15.79 5.64 -1.13
C LYS A 164 -16.77 6.43 -0.28
N GLY A 165 -16.42 6.69 0.97
CA GLY A 165 -17.22 7.53 1.86
C GLY A 165 -16.62 7.64 3.27
N TYR A 166 -17.28 8.38 4.15
CA TYR A 166 -16.91 8.48 5.57
C TYR A 166 -18.08 8.06 6.46
N ILE A 167 -17.82 7.76 7.73
CA ILE A 167 -18.84 7.28 8.67
C ILE A 167 -19.18 8.40 9.65
N LYS A 168 -20.47 8.55 9.98
CA LYS A 168 -20.99 9.54 10.93
C LYS A 168 -21.91 8.92 11.98
N THR A 169 -21.78 9.35 13.24
CA THR A 169 -22.69 8.97 14.33
C THR A 169 -23.92 9.89 14.38
N PRO A 170 -25.08 9.41 14.84
CA PRO A 170 -26.16 10.28 15.26
C PRO A 170 -25.84 10.92 16.63
N LYS A 171 -26.51 12.02 16.93
CA LYS A 171 -26.52 12.59 18.28
C LYS A 171 -27.39 11.71 19.21
N LEU A 172 -26.78 11.16 20.28
CA LEU A 172 -27.46 10.24 21.20
C LEU A 172 -28.05 10.93 22.44
N THR A 173 -27.32 11.88 23.02
CA THR A 173 -27.73 12.61 24.23
C THR A 173 -27.89 14.11 23.93
N PRO A 174 -28.55 14.91 24.79
CA PRO A 174 -28.60 16.36 24.63
C PRO A 174 -27.20 17.01 24.58
N ASN A 175 -26.22 16.42 25.27
CA ASN A 175 -24.83 16.86 25.31
C ASN A 175 -23.95 16.24 24.21
N GLY A 176 -24.46 15.23 23.50
CA GLY A 176 -23.73 14.52 22.46
C GLY A 176 -23.49 15.36 21.22
N ASN A 177 -22.45 14.97 20.48
CA ASN A 177 -22.08 15.54 19.20
C ASN A 177 -22.22 14.50 18.09
N GLU A 178 -22.41 14.96 16.85
CA GLU A 178 -22.15 14.10 15.70
C GLU A 178 -20.64 13.91 15.57
N LEU A 179 -20.22 12.66 15.40
CA LEU A 179 -18.82 12.27 15.28
C LEU A 179 -18.58 11.73 13.87
N THR A 180 -17.43 12.03 13.29
CA THR A 180 -17.03 11.57 11.96
C THR A 180 -15.80 10.65 12.02
N PHE A 181 -15.73 9.72 11.07
CA PHE A 181 -14.60 8.82 10.87
C PHE A 181 -14.27 8.74 9.38
N GLY A 182 -13.06 9.18 9.03
CA GLY A 182 -12.53 9.20 7.66
C GLY A 182 -11.15 8.57 7.61
N PHE A 183 -10.45 8.67 6.48
CA PHE A 183 -9.14 8.04 6.27
C PHE A 183 -8.00 9.06 6.31
N GLU A 184 -7.06 8.90 7.24
CA GLU A 184 -5.87 9.75 7.35
C GLU A 184 -4.66 8.90 7.76
N GLY A 185 -3.48 9.20 7.19
CA GLY A 185 -2.24 8.55 7.59
C GLY A 185 -2.23 7.02 7.46
N GLY A 186 -2.99 6.47 6.51
CA GLY A 186 -3.07 5.02 6.27
C GLY A 186 -4.05 4.25 7.16
N ALA A 187 -4.85 4.94 7.98
CA ALA A 187 -5.84 4.31 8.85
C ALA A 187 -7.13 5.15 8.97
N ILE A 188 -8.17 4.57 9.56
CA ILE A 188 -9.37 5.33 9.91
C ILE A 188 -9.09 6.22 11.12
N ALA A 189 -9.39 7.51 10.98
CA ALA A 189 -9.16 8.56 11.97
C ALA A 189 -10.47 9.22 12.41
N PHE A 190 -10.56 9.54 13.69
CA PHE A 190 -11.65 10.29 14.30
C PHE A 190 -11.60 11.77 13.87
N GLY A 191 -12.75 12.36 13.56
CA GLY A 191 -12.89 13.75 13.15
C GLY A 191 -12.66 14.00 11.66
N SER A 192 -12.14 13.01 10.93
CA SER A 192 -11.90 13.12 9.49
C SER A 192 -13.17 12.90 8.67
N THR A 193 -13.23 13.55 7.51
CA THR A 193 -14.23 13.28 6.46
C THR A 193 -13.59 12.79 5.16
N GLU A 194 -12.27 12.57 5.17
CA GLU A 194 -11.56 12.01 4.03
C GLU A 194 -12.09 10.60 3.71
N PRO A 195 -12.35 10.25 2.43
CA PRO A 195 -13.06 9.01 2.12
C PRO A 195 -12.26 7.74 2.42
N ILE A 196 -12.88 6.83 3.18
CA ILE A 196 -12.49 5.43 3.32
C ILE A 196 -12.88 4.70 2.03
N THR A 197 -11.95 3.94 1.44
CA THR A 197 -12.24 3.10 0.26
C THR A 197 -12.50 1.67 0.71
N PHE A 198 -13.77 1.28 0.79
CA PHE A 198 -14.16 -0.11 1.00
C PHE A 198 -14.15 -0.86 -0.33
N SER A 199 -13.67 -2.09 -0.33
CA SER A 199 -13.59 -2.91 -1.53
C SER A 199 -13.91 -4.38 -1.28
N ASN A 200 -14.70 -4.96 -2.17
CA ASN A 200 -15.08 -6.36 -2.16
C ASN A 200 -14.60 -7.09 -3.43
N LEU A 201 -14.75 -8.42 -3.48
CA LEU A 201 -14.37 -9.23 -4.64
C LEU A 201 -15.13 -8.84 -5.92
N THR A 202 -16.43 -8.61 -5.80
CA THR A 202 -17.31 -8.21 -6.91
C THR A 202 -18.28 -7.15 -6.43
N ALA A 203 -18.83 -6.38 -7.38
CA ALA A 203 -20.08 -5.65 -7.12
C ALA A 203 -21.20 -6.64 -6.79
N GLY A 204 -22.19 -6.20 -6.03
CA GLY A 204 -23.29 -7.06 -5.57
C GLY A 204 -23.61 -6.82 -4.10
N GLU A 205 -24.36 -7.74 -3.51
CA GLU A 205 -24.65 -7.68 -2.08
C GLU A 205 -23.41 -8.06 -1.26
N TYR A 206 -22.96 -7.14 -0.40
CA TYR A 206 -21.94 -7.44 0.59
C TYR A 206 -22.07 -6.55 1.82
N THR A 207 -21.36 -6.91 2.89
CA THR A 207 -21.39 -6.22 4.18
C THR A 207 -20.14 -5.37 4.38
N ILE A 208 -20.33 -4.09 4.69
CA ILE A 208 -19.30 -3.21 5.26
C ILE A 208 -19.46 -3.22 6.79
N SER A 209 -18.37 -3.46 7.51
CA SER A 209 -18.33 -3.40 8.98
C SER A 209 -17.43 -2.27 9.46
N PHE A 210 -17.76 -1.72 10.63
CA PHE A 210 -16.96 -0.73 11.34
C PHE A 210 -17.10 -0.88 12.85
N ASN A 211 -15.99 -0.72 13.57
CA ASN A 211 -15.94 -0.79 15.02
C ASN A 211 -15.59 0.58 15.63
N THR A 212 -16.48 1.14 16.45
CA THR A 212 -16.29 2.50 17.02
C THR A 212 -15.31 2.56 18.20
N PHE A 213 -14.72 1.44 18.61
CA PHE A 213 -13.72 1.39 19.70
C PHE A 213 -12.30 1.38 19.15
N ASP A 214 -12.00 0.46 18.25
CA ASP A 214 -10.66 0.28 17.66
C ASP A 214 -10.53 0.85 16.24
N TYR A 215 -11.63 1.33 15.65
CA TYR A 215 -11.71 1.86 14.28
C TYR A 215 -11.33 0.84 13.20
N SER A 216 -11.38 -0.45 13.52
CA SER A 216 -11.29 -1.50 12.51
C SER A 216 -12.51 -1.45 11.60
N ALA A 217 -12.29 -1.79 10.33
CA ALA A 217 -13.34 -1.83 9.32
C ALA A 217 -13.00 -2.87 8.25
N ALA A 218 -14.01 -3.29 7.51
CA ALA A 218 -13.87 -4.23 6.40
C ALA A 218 -15.04 -4.07 5.42
N PRO A 219 -14.95 -4.54 4.17
CA PRO A 219 -13.82 -5.21 3.55
C PRO A 219 -12.86 -4.24 2.84
N PHE A 220 -11.59 -4.64 2.76
CA PHE A 220 -10.52 -3.98 2.00
C PHE A 220 -9.89 -4.99 1.02
N ILE A 221 -10.71 -5.72 0.27
CA ILE A 221 -10.22 -6.74 -0.65
C ILE A 221 -9.66 -6.07 -1.90
N ILE A 222 -8.39 -6.31 -2.18
CA ILE A 222 -7.79 -5.95 -3.47
C ILE A 222 -8.02 -7.12 -4.43
N ALA A 223 -8.79 -6.88 -5.48
CA ALA A 223 -9.02 -7.86 -6.54
C ALA A 223 -8.33 -7.37 -7.82
N TYR A 224 -7.30 -8.09 -8.24
CA TYR A 224 -6.66 -7.91 -9.54
C TYR A 224 -7.43 -8.73 -10.57
N VAL A 225 -7.80 -8.09 -11.67
CA VAL A 225 -8.75 -8.64 -12.65
C VAL A 225 -8.17 -8.49 -14.05
N VAL A 226 -8.30 -9.54 -14.86
CA VAL A 226 -8.01 -9.50 -16.30
C VAL A 226 -9.24 -10.00 -17.05
N ASN A 227 -9.75 -9.23 -18.01
CA ASN A 227 -10.96 -9.53 -18.78
C ASN A 227 -12.19 -9.84 -17.90
N GLY A 228 -12.33 -9.12 -16.79
CA GLY A 228 -13.42 -9.34 -15.83
C GLY A 228 -13.26 -10.59 -14.96
N VAL A 229 -12.18 -11.36 -15.13
CA VAL A 229 -11.87 -12.56 -14.34
C VAL A 229 -10.77 -12.27 -13.32
N ARG A 230 -11.01 -12.69 -12.08
CA ARG A 230 -10.09 -12.47 -10.96
C ARG A 230 -8.82 -13.31 -11.10
N MET A 231 -7.68 -12.70 -10.79
CA MET A 231 -6.40 -13.39 -10.64
C MET A 231 -6.27 -14.06 -9.25
N GLU A 232 -5.62 -15.21 -9.22
CA GLU A 232 -5.30 -16.00 -8.03
C GLU A 232 -3.90 -15.69 -7.53
N LYS A 233 -3.71 -15.55 -6.20
CA LYS A 233 -2.38 -15.36 -5.63
C LYS A 233 -1.52 -16.60 -5.87
N MET A 234 -0.29 -16.42 -6.34
CA MET A 234 0.68 -17.50 -6.44
C MET A 234 1.26 -17.81 -5.05
N ILE A 235 1.34 -19.10 -4.69
CA ILE A 235 1.74 -19.57 -3.35
C ILE A 235 3.28 -19.73 -3.24
N GLU A 236 4.03 -19.37 -4.28
CA GLU A 236 5.48 -19.53 -4.32
C GLU A 236 6.21 -18.45 -3.50
N SER A 237 6.53 -18.79 -2.25
CA SER A 237 7.24 -17.99 -1.23
C SER A 237 6.54 -16.68 -0.84
N ASP A 238 6.43 -16.42 0.46
CA ASP A 238 5.73 -15.26 1.05
C ASP A 238 6.33 -13.88 0.68
N THR A 239 7.35 -13.84 -0.18
CA THR A 239 8.12 -12.64 -0.52
C THR A 239 7.81 -12.04 -1.88
N GLU A 240 7.14 -12.75 -2.80
CA GLU A 240 6.80 -12.21 -4.12
C GLU A 240 5.27 -12.02 -4.26
N ASP A 241 4.82 -10.77 -4.25
CA ASP A 241 3.41 -10.43 -4.48
C ASP A 241 3.08 -10.63 -5.97
N ARG A 242 2.67 -11.85 -6.32
CA ARG A 242 2.37 -12.29 -7.69
C ARG A 242 0.98 -12.91 -7.75
N TYR A 243 0.24 -12.57 -8.80
CA TYR A 243 -1.09 -13.10 -9.06
C TYR A 243 -1.14 -13.64 -10.48
N LYS A 244 -1.85 -14.74 -10.70
CA LYS A 244 -1.97 -15.39 -12.00
C LYS A 244 -3.42 -15.57 -12.41
N LEU A 245 -3.67 -15.63 -13.72
CA LEU A 245 -4.91 -16.08 -14.30
C LEU A 245 -4.60 -16.94 -15.52
N ASP A 246 -5.21 -18.13 -15.58
CA ASP A 246 -5.18 -18.98 -16.76
C ASP A 246 -6.45 -18.71 -17.56
N LEU A 247 -6.30 -18.43 -18.85
CA LEU A 247 -7.41 -18.07 -19.74
C LEU A 247 -7.09 -18.43 -21.19
N SER A 248 -8.13 -18.70 -21.97
CA SER A 248 -8.01 -18.82 -23.43
C SER A 248 -8.08 -17.43 -24.06
N LEU A 249 -7.11 -17.11 -24.91
CA LEU A 249 -7.05 -15.85 -25.66
C LEU A 249 -6.99 -16.16 -27.14
N LYS A 250 -7.58 -15.28 -27.95
CA LYS A 250 -7.49 -15.29 -29.40
C LYS A 250 -6.64 -14.14 -29.88
N LYS A 251 -6.00 -14.33 -31.03
CA LYS A 251 -5.25 -13.26 -31.68
C LYS A 251 -6.16 -12.05 -31.92
N GLY A 252 -5.72 -10.88 -31.46
CA GLY A 252 -6.45 -9.63 -31.58
C GLY A 252 -7.45 -9.37 -30.45
N ASP A 253 -7.58 -10.26 -29.46
CA ASP A 253 -8.42 -10.00 -28.29
C ASP A 253 -7.96 -8.75 -27.54
N GLU A 254 -8.92 -7.95 -27.10
CA GLU A 254 -8.66 -6.88 -26.14
C GLU A 254 -8.45 -7.50 -24.75
N VAL A 255 -7.36 -7.10 -24.09
CA VAL A 255 -7.04 -7.53 -22.72
C VAL A 255 -7.13 -6.32 -21.79
N ARG A 256 -8.11 -6.35 -20.89
CA ARG A 256 -8.36 -5.29 -19.92
C ARG A 256 -7.89 -5.71 -18.54
N VAL A 257 -6.97 -4.94 -17.97
CA VAL A 257 -6.43 -5.16 -16.62
C VAL A 257 -7.04 -4.13 -15.67
N GLU A 258 -7.54 -4.58 -14.52
CA GLU A 258 -8.19 -3.74 -13.52
C GLU A 258 -7.72 -4.10 -12.10
N GLY A 259 -7.81 -3.13 -11.19
CA GLY A 259 -7.48 -3.31 -9.77
C GLY A 259 -5.98 -3.19 -9.44
N ILE A 260 -5.13 -2.98 -10.44
CA ILE A 260 -3.71 -2.67 -10.28
C ILE A 260 -3.53 -1.15 -10.35
N ASP A 261 -3.04 -0.55 -9.27
CA ASP A 261 -2.72 0.89 -9.25
C ASP A 261 -1.49 1.18 -10.14
N ASP A 262 -1.50 2.34 -10.80
CA ASP A 262 -0.45 2.81 -11.73
C ASP A 262 -0.09 1.80 -12.83
N PHE A 263 -1.05 1.00 -13.29
CA PHE A 263 -0.83 -0.02 -14.33
C PHE A 263 -0.24 0.55 -15.63
N SER A 264 -0.49 1.83 -15.93
CA SER A 264 0.11 2.53 -17.07
C SER A 264 1.65 2.51 -17.04
N GLU A 265 2.25 2.47 -15.85
CA GLU A 265 3.71 2.40 -15.64
C GLU A 265 4.28 0.98 -15.72
N TRP A 266 3.44 -0.04 -15.80
CA TRP A 266 3.91 -1.42 -15.86
C TRP A 266 4.55 -1.72 -17.20
N TRP A 267 5.62 -2.51 -17.16
CA TRP A 267 6.25 -3.03 -18.35
C TRP A 267 5.35 -4.11 -18.95
N ILE A 268 5.08 -3.97 -20.24
CA ILE A 268 4.25 -4.88 -21.01
C ILE A 268 5.10 -5.43 -22.13
N ASP A 269 5.08 -6.74 -22.29
CA ASP A 269 5.87 -7.41 -23.32
C ASP A 269 5.29 -7.10 -24.73
N PRO A 270 6.03 -6.38 -25.60
CA PRO A 270 5.53 -6.02 -26.93
C PRO A 270 5.34 -7.22 -27.85
N ASP A 271 5.92 -8.38 -27.50
CA ASP A 271 5.71 -9.62 -28.25
C ASP A 271 4.32 -10.20 -28.00
N PHE A 272 3.77 -10.01 -26.79
CA PHE A 272 2.47 -10.54 -26.38
C PHE A 272 1.33 -9.53 -26.54
N PHE A 273 1.61 -8.23 -26.38
CA PHE A 273 0.58 -7.19 -26.45
C PHE A 273 1.00 -5.99 -27.29
N ALA A 274 0.10 -5.49 -28.13
CA ALA A 274 0.16 -4.11 -28.59
C ALA A 274 -0.50 -3.22 -27.52
N LYS A 275 0.22 -2.20 -27.03
CA LYS A 275 -0.28 -1.24 -26.04
C LYS A 275 -0.66 0.07 -26.74
N ASP A 276 -1.88 0.56 -26.50
CA ASP A 276 -2.37 1.88 -26.92
C ASP A 276 -3.04 2.55 -25.71
N GLY A 277 -2.32 3.44 -25.04
CA GLY A 277 -2.69 3.93 -23.71
C GLY A 277 -2.84 2.76 -22.71
N ASP A 278 -4.03 2.62 -22.14
CA ASP A 278 -4.37 1.53 -21.20
C ASP A 278 -4.94 0.27 -21.90
N LYS A 279 -5.14 0.32 -23.22
CA LYS A 279 -5.66 -0.81 -24.00
C LYS A 279 -4.53 -1.74 -24.40
N LEU A 280 -4.68 -3.03 -24.09
CA LEU A 280 -3.80 -4.09 -24.57
C LEU A 280 -4.53 -4.93 -25.63
N THR A 281 -3.86 -5.20 -26.74
CA THR A 281 -4.35 -6.10 -27.80
C THR A 281 -3.43 -7.30 -27.91
N PHE A 282 -3.96 -8.50 -27.71
CA PHE A 282 -3.20 -9.75 -27.72
C PHE A 282 -2.66 -10.07 -29.12
N ARG A 283 -1.34 -10.33 -29.23
CA ARG A 283 -0.64 -10.57 -30.50
C ARG A 283 -0.44 -12.05 -30.90
N PRO A 284 -0.18 -12.98 -29.96
CA PRO A 284 0.03 -14.38 -30.27
C PRO A 284 -1.19 -15.05 -30.91
N ILE A 285 -1.01 -16.28 -31.37
CA ILE A 285 -2.10 -17.14 -31.85
C ILE A 285 -3.13 -17.46 -30.78
N ASP A 286 -4.25 -18.01 -31.22
CA ASP A 286 -5.25 -18.58 -30.34
C ASP A 286 -4.66 -19.71 -29.49
N GLY A 287 -5.00 -19.73 -28.20
CA GLY A 287 -4.52 -20.75 -27.27
C GLY A 287 -4.84 -20.44 -25.81
N ASP A 288 -4.33 -21.30 -24.93
CA ASP A 288 -4.41 -21.12 -23.48
C ASP A 288 -3.14 -20.46 -22.97
N TYR A 289 -3.31 -19.42 -22.16
CA TYR A 289 -2.24 -18.61 -21.63
C TYR A 289 -2.43 -18.37 -20.13
N ARG A 290 -1.31 -18.25 -19.43
CA ARG A 290 -1.25 -17.78 -18.05
C ARG A 290 -0.73 -16.35 -18.05
N ILE A 291 -1.56 -15.41 -17.60
CA ILE A 291 -1.16 -14.03 -17.32
C ILE A 291 -0.75 -13.94 -15.86
N ILE A 292 0.42 -13.36 -15.59
CA ILE A 292 0.94 -13.16 -14.23
C ILE A 292 1.19 -11.66 -14.02
N ALA A 293 0.53 -11.10 -13.02
CA ALA A 293 0.81 -9.76 -12.52
C ALA A 293 1.90 -9.86 -11.45
N ASP A 294 3.08 -9.35 -11.78
CA ASP A 294 4.26 -9.35 -10.93
C ASP A 294 4.51 -7.94 -10.37
N PHE A 295 4.13 -7.72 -9.11
CA PHE A 295 4.22 -6.41 -8.46
C PHE A 295 5.65 -6.04 -8.10
N VAL A 296 6.53 -7.03 -7.91
CA VAL A 296 7.97 -6.79 -7.63
C VAL A 296 8.65 -6.23 -8.88
N ARG A 297 8.25 -6.71 -10.06
CA ARG A 297 8.83 -6.32 -11.35
C ARG A 297 8.02 -5.23 -12.07
N LYS A 298 6.82 -4.89 -11.59
CA LYS A 298 5.79 -4.12 -12.33
C LYS A 298 5.63 -4.66 -13.76
N TYR A 299 5.40 -5.97 -13.88
CA TYR A 299 5.38 -6.69 -15.16
C TYR A 299 4.12 -7.54 -15.30
N LEU A 300 3.44 -7.42 -16.45
CA LEU A 300 2.41 -8.37 -16.89
C LEU A 300 3.04 -9.50 -17.73
N LYS A 301 3.49 -10.57 -17.08
CA LYS A 301 4.10 -11.73 -17.74
C LYS A 301 3.06 -12.62 -18.39
N VAL A 302 3.40 -13.22 -19.52
CA VAL A 302 2.58 -14.23 -20.19
C VAL A 302 3.36 -15.53 -20.36
N GLU A 303 2.70 -16.65 -20.09
CA GLU A 303 3.21 -18.00 -20.31
C GLU A 303 2.20 -18.78 -21.15
N VAL A 304 2.67 -19.53 -22.15
CA VAL A 304 1.83 -20.47 -22.90
C VAL A 304 1.50 -21.65 -22.00
N MET A 305 0.24 -22.10 -22.02
CA MET A 305 -0.25 -23.22 -21.21
C MET A 305 -0.56 -24.45 -22.06
N SER A 306 -0.44 -25.62 -21.45
CA SER A 306 -0.92 -26.90 -21.97
C SER A 306 -1.74 -27.57 -20.86
N GLY A 307 -3.06 -27.33 -20.86
CA GLY A 307 -3.90 -27.63 -19.70
C GLY A 307 -3.50 -26.76 -18.50
N THR A 308 -3.22 -27.37 -17.35
CA THR A 308 -2.86 -26.66 -16.11
C THR A 308 -1.36 -26.36 -15.95
N SER A 309 -0.53 -26.86 -16.87
CA SER A 309 0.93 -26.78 -16.83
C SER A 309 1.49 -25.85 -17.90
N ALA A 310 2.70 -25.35 -17.69
CA ALA A 310 3.43 -24.60 -18.71
C ALA A 310 3.57 -25.44 -20.01
N GLY A 311 3.43 -24.79 -21.15
CA GLY A 311 3.56 -25.43 -22.46
C GLY A 311 4.98 -25.90 -22.75
N SER A 312 5.08 -26.92 -23.61
CA SER A 312 6.33 -27.39 -24.20
C SER A 312 6.23 -27.42 -25.72
N LEU A 313 7.35 -27.30 -26.42
CA LEU A 313 7.42 -27.46 -27.87
C LEU A 313 7.02 -28.90 -28.25
N LYS A 314 6.16 -29.02 -29.26
CA LYS A 314 5.67 -30.29 -29.78
C LYS A 314 6.28 -30.57 -31.14
N GLU A 315 6.25 -31.84 -31.55
CA GLU A 315 6.74 -32.28 -32.86
C GLU A 315 6.03 -31.61 -34.05
N ASP A 316 4.79 -31.15 -33.88
CA ASP A 316 4.07 -30.42 -34.93
C ASP A 316 4.48 -28.93 -35.04
N GLY A 317 5.44 -28.48 -34.24
CA GLY A 317 5.89 -27.08 -34.19
C GLY A 317 5.02 -26.15 -33.35
N SER A 318 4.00 -26.68 -32.66
CA SER A 318 3.17 -25.91 -31.73
C SER A 318 3.68 -25.99 -30.29
N GLY A 319 3.07 -25.22 -29.38
CA GLY A 319 3.44 -25.21 -27.96
C GLY A 319 4.30 -24.01 -27.60
N ALA A 320 5.39 -24.21 -26.85
CA ALA A 320 6.19 -23.12 -26.30
C ALA A 320 7.69 -23.37 -26.35
N ILE A 321 8.45 -22.29 -26.51
CA ILE A 321 9.91 -22.27 -26.42
C ILE A 321 10.29 -21.30 -25.31
N TRP A 322 11.27 -21.70 -24.50
CA TRP A 322 11.69 -20.95 -23.31
C TRP A 322 13.15 -20.52 -23.44
N ILE A 323 13.44 -19.30 -22.98
CA ILE A 323 14.77 -18.73 -22.94
C ILE A 323 15.29 -18.77 -21.51
N VAL A 324 16.48 -19.34 -21.33
CA VAL A 324 17.15 -19.52 -20.03
C VAL A 324 18.64 -19.20 -20.18
N GLY A 325 19.21 -18.47 -19.24
CA GLY A 325 20.61 -18.08 -19.21
C GLY A 325 20.82 -16.63 -18.80
N ASP A 326 22.04 -16.15 -19.00
CA ASP A 326 22.50 -14.83 -18.61
C ASP A 326 22.53 -13.85 -19.80
N GLY A 327 22.52 -12.56 -19.49
CA GLY A 327 22.59 -11.49 -20.49
C GLY A 327 21.28 -11.22 -21.24
N VAL A 328 20.16 -11.81 -20.78
CA VAL A 328 18.81 -11.57 -21.29
C VAL A 328 17.82 -11.57 -20.12
N GLY A 329 16.88 -10.63 -20.06
CA GLY A 329 15.93 -10.51 -18.95
C GLY A 329 14.72 -9.65 -19.32
N LYS A 330 13.54 -9.98 -18.76
CA LYS A 330 12.31 -9.20 -18.91
C LYS A 330 11.70 -8.94 -17.52
N PRO A 331 11.32 -7.69 -17.16
CA PRO A 331 11.35 -6.46 -17.96
C PRO A 331 12.72 -5.75 -18.03
N ALA A 332 13.76 -6.30 -17.40
CA ALA A 332 15.10 -5.71 -17.40
C ALA A 332 16.17 -6.80 -17.20
N LEU A 333 17.42 -6.49 -17.55
CA LEU A 333 18.58 -7.39 -17.44
C LEU A 333 18.80 -7.97 -16.05
N LYS A 334 18.55 -7.18 -15.00
CA LYS A 334 18.66 -7.64 -13.60
C LYS A 334 17.66 -8.76 -13.25
N TYR A 335 16.65 -8.96 -14.08
CA TYR A 335 15.65 -10.03 -13.97
C TYR A 335 15.93 -11.17 -14.95
N ALA A 336 17.18 -11.34 -15.38
CA ALA A 336 17.58 -12.50 -16.15
C ALA A 336 17.15 -13.79 -15.44
N PRO A 337 16.68 -14.81 -16.19
CA PRO A 337 16.37 -16.10 -15.60
C PRO A 337 17.62 -16.78 -15.03
N SER A 338 18.81 -16.36 -15.48
CA SER A 338 20.06 -17.09 -15.29
C SER A 338 19.83 -18.56 -15.67
N TRP A 339 20.59 -19.49 -15.11
CA TRP A 339 20.45 -20.91 -15.39
C TRP A 339 19.32 -21.58 -14.57
N ASN A 340 18.18 -20.88 -14.39
CA ASN A 340 16.99 -21.41 -13.74
C ASN A 340 15.78 -21.47 -14.71
N PRO A 341 15.41 -22.66 -15.21
CA PRO A 341 14.26 -22.83 -16.10
C PRO A 341 12.92 -22.40 -15.52
N ASP A 342 12.72 -22.46 -14.20
CA ASP A 342 11.48 -21.99 -13.55
C ASP A 342 11.25 -20.49 -13.76
N MET A 343 12.35 -19.74 -13.97
CA MET A 343 12.34 -18.31 -14.26
C MET A 343 12.34 -18.00 -15.76
N GLY A 344 12.31 -19.03 -16.62
CA GLY A 344 12.43 -18.90 -18.07
C GLY A 344 11.47 -17.89 -18.69
N ILE A 345 11.95 -17.24 -19.74
CA ILE A 345 11.17 -16.29 -20.54
C ILE A 345 10.47 -17.08 -21.65
N CYS A 346 9.13 -17.00 -21.71
CA CYS A 346 8.34 -17.66 -22.74
C CYS A 346 8.40 -16.84 -24.04
N MET A 347 8.74 -17.46 -25.17
CA MET A 347 8.61 -16.80 -26.48
C MET A 347 7.14 -16.73 -26.89
N ALA A 348 6.73 -15.65 -27.55
CA ALA A 348 5.37 -15.48 -28.04
C ALA A 348 5.14 -16.35 -29.30
N PRO A 349 4.17 -17.29 -29.30
CA PRO A 349 3.87 -18.10 -30.47
C PRO A 349 3.05 -17.29 -31.50
N MET A 350 3.60 -17.14 -32.70
CA MET A 350 3.02 -16.35 -33.79
C MET A 350 2.28 -17.20 -34.83
N GLY A 351 2.29 -18.52 -34.65
CA GLY A 351 1.58 -19.49 -35.50
C GLY A 351 2.45 -20.07 -36.59
N ASN A 352 2.00 -21.20 -37.17
CA ASN A 352 2.73 -21.90 -38.24
C ASN A 352 4.18 -22.22 -37.86
N GLY A 353 4.42 -22.64 -36.62
CA GLY A 353 5.76 -22.94 -36.11
C GLY A 353 6.63 -21.72 -35.82
N LYS A 354 6.10 -20.49 -35.84
CA LYS A 354 6.87 -19.27 -35.59
C LYS A 354 6.74 -18.79 -34.15
N TYR A 355 7.85 -18.37 -33.58
CA TYR A 355 7.98 -17.83 -32.23
C TYR A 355 8.79 -16.55 -32.26
N GLN A 356 8.46 -15.58 -31.40
CA GLN A 356 9.21 -14.33 -31.32
C GLN A 356 9.56 -13.94 -29.89
N ALA A 357 10.70 -13.27 -29.74
CA ALA A 357 11.07 -12.52 -28.55
C ALA A 357 11.88 -11.28 -28.93
N SER A 358 11.47 -10.12 -28.44
CA SER A 358 12.12 -8.82 -28.65
C SER A 358 12.89 -8.41 -27.41
N PHE A 359 14.08 -7.86 -27.61
CA PHE A 359 14.90 -7.32 -26.54
C PHE A 359 15.53 -5.98 -26.93
N VAL A 360 15.47 -5.02 -26.02
CA VAL A 360 16.14 -3.72 -26.11
C VAL A 360 17.55 -3.83 -25.53
N ALA A 361 18.56 -3.59 -26.36
CA ALA A 361 19.96 -3.68 -25.98
C ALA A 361 20.33 -2.64 -24.91
N GLY A 362 20.96 -3.09 -23.82
CA GLY A 362 21.26 -2.30 -22.64
C GLY A 362 20.16 -2.33 -21.56
N GLU A 363 18.93 -2.68 -21.93
CA GLU A 363 17.79 -2.73 -21.01
C GLU A 363 17.37 -4.16 -20.67
N THR A 364 17.09 -4.98 -21.69
CA THR A 364 16.59 -6.36 -21.58
C THR A 364 17.51 -7.40 -22.22
N ILE A 365 18.54 -6.98 -22.97
CA ILE A 365 19.64 -7.82 -23.46
C ILE A 365 20.98 -7.11 -23.34
N GLY A 366 22.05 -7.85 -23.03
CA GLY A 366 23.38 -7.30 -22.80
C GLY A 366 24.04 -6.83 -24.10
N ILE A 367 24.69 -5.66 -24.07
CA ILE A 367 25.34 -5.07 -25.25
C ILE A 367 26.67 -5.74 -25.63
N ASN A 368 27.41 -6.24 -24.63
CA ASN A 368 28.79 -6.73 -24.79
C ASN A 368 28.91 -8.24 -24.59
N SER A 369 27.91 -8.88 -23.98
CA SER A 369 27.93 -10.31 -23.69
C SER A 369 26.52 -10.80 -23.47
N ILE A 370 26.22 -11.94 -24.10
CA ILE A 370 25.01 -12.73 -23.92
C ILE A 370 25.43 -14.19 -23.77
N ASN A 371 24.70 -14.95 -22.96
CA ASN A 371 24.94 -16.37 -22.79
C ASN A 371 23.66 -17.08 -22.34
N PHE A 372 22.82 -17.46 -23.30
CA PHE A 372 21.54 -18.09 -23.02
C PHE A 372 21.18 -19.12 -24.09
N ILE A 373 20.24 -20.00 -23.77
CA ILE A 373 19.79 -21.11 -24.62
C ILE A 373 18.28 -21.02 -24.86
N PHE A 374 17.83 -21.75 -25.89
CA PHE A 374 16.41 -22.04 -26.10
C PHE A 374 16.14 -23.51 -25.71
N ILE A 375 15.19 -23.72 -24.81
CA ILE A 375 14.75 -25.04 -24.35
C ILE A 375 13.29 -25.28 -24.70
N HIS A 376 12.93 -26.56 -24.86
CA HIS A 376 11.60 -26.97 -25.33
C HIS A 376 10.55 -27.01 -24.22
N GLN A 377 10.94 -26.93 -22.95
CA GLN A 377 10.03 -26.99 -21.81
C GLN A 377 10.53 -26.07 -20.70
N LYS A 378 9.65 -25.65 -19.78
CA LYS A 378 10.00 -24.84 -18.61
C LYS A 378 10.66 -25.69 -17.50
N ASP A 379 11.66 -26.47 -17.89
CA ASP A 379 12.49 -27.35 -17.06
C ASP A 379 13.70 -27.80 -17.88
N TRP A 380 14.74 -28.30 -17.21
CA TRP A 380 15.86 -28.95 -17.87
C TRP A 380 15.43 -30.20 -18.64
N GLY A 381 16.00 -30.40 -19.82
CA GLY A 381 15.63 -31.50 -20.71
C GLY A 381 16.12 -31.23 -22.13
N THR A 382 15.18 -31.22 -23.08
CA THR A 382 15.51 -31.00 -24.50
C THR A 382 15.57 -29.52 -24.87
N GLY A 383 16.37 -29.20 -25.88
CA GLY A 383 16.47 -27.84 -26.42
C GLY A 383 17.16 -27.78 -27.77
N PHE A 384 17.44 -26.56 -28.20
CA PHE A 384 18.11 -26.27 -29.45
C PHE A 384 19.64 -26.31 -29.28
N LYS A 385 20.33 -26.80 -30.31
CA LYS A 385 21.78 -27.02 -30.34
C LYS A 385 22.39 -26.48 -31.63
N GLY A 386 23.63 -25.99 -31.55
CA GLY A 386 24.38 -25.59 -32.74
C GLY A 386 24.99 -26.77 -33.48
N SER A 387 25.33 -27.85 -32.75
CA SER A 387 25.87 -29.07 -33.36
C SER A 387 24.93 -29.67 -34.41
N ASN A 388 25.51 -30.09 -35.54
CA ASN A 388 24.81 -30.83 -36.60
C ASN A 388 24.48 -32.28 -36.21
N ILE A 389 25.07 -32.78 -35.12
CA ILE A 389 24.77 -34.08 -34.55
C ILE A 389 24.11 -33.85 -33.20
N VAL A 390 22.83 -34.23 -33.10
CA VAL A 390 21.99 -34.08 -31.90
C VAL A 390 21.37 -35.43 -31.52
N SER A 391 21.21 -35.66 -30.22
CA SER A 391 20.57 -36.85 -29.64
C SER A 391 19.50 -36.45 -28.62
N ASP A 392 18.77 -37.44 -28.09
CA ASP A 392 17.90 -37.29 -26.91
C ASP A 392 16.80 -36.23 -27.04
N GLY A 393 16.24 -36.08 -28.25
CA GLY A 393 15.17 -35.12 -28.51
C GLY A 393 15.63 -33.67 -28.70
N ASN A 394 16.94 -33.39 -28.66
CA ASN A 394 17.48 -32.08 -29.05
C ASN A 394 17.30 -31.84 -30.56
N ARG A 395 17.28 -30.56 -30.95
CA ARG A 395 17.12 -30.14 -32.35
C ARG A 395 18.22 -29.19 -32.75
N THR A 396 18.74 -29.35 -33.98
CA THR A 396 19.69 -28.39 -34.55
C THR A 396 18.97 -27.08 -34.84
N LEU A 397 19.62 -25.95 -34.52
CA LEU A 397 19.13 -24.61 -34.81
C LEU A 397 20.15 -23.86 -35.66
N GLU A 398 19.76 -23.47 -36.86
CA GLU A 398 20.53 -22.53 -37.67
C GLU A 398 20.31 -21.11 -37.15
N VAL A 399 21.38 -20.35 -36.90
CA VAL A 399 21.28 -18.93 -36.54
C VAL A 399 21.71 -18.06 -37.71
N VAL A 400 20.76 -17.29 -38.23
CA VAL A 400 20.98 -16.29 -39.29
C VAL A 400 21.07 -14.91 -38.67
N SER A 401 22.30 -14.48 -38.40
CA SER A 401 22.62 -13.17 -37.83
C SER A 401 24.07 -12.78 -38.13
N ASP A 402 24.33 -11.48 -38.33
CA ASP A 402 25.69 -10.94 -38.44
C ASP A 402 26.34 -10.65 -37.08
N LEU A 403 25.56 -10.69 -35.99
CA LEU A 403 25.99 -10.30 -34.65
C LEU A 403 26.09 -11.48 -33.70
N ILE A 404 25.19 -12.45 -33.82
CA ILE A 404 25.03 -13.55 -32.86
C ILE A 404 25.25 -14.89 -33.57
N TYR A 405 25.78 -15.87 -32.84
CA TYR A 405 25.89 -17.27 -33.28
C TYR A 405 25.45 -18.20 -32.16
N ILE A 406 25.15 -19.46 -32.51
CA ILE A 406 24.91 -20.54 -31.55
C ILE A 406 26.17 -21.37 -31.38
N GLY A 407 26.49 -21.71 -30.13
CA GLY A 407 27.61 -22.57 -29.81
C GLY A 407 27.43 -23.97 -30.36
N GLU A 408 28.50 -24.50 -30.97
CA GLU A 408 28.61 -25.90 -31.41
C GLU A 408 29.39 -26.74 -30.38
N GLY A 409 29.86 -26.10 -29.30
CA GLY A 409 30.79 -26.64 -28.33
C GLY A 409 31.97 -25.67 -28.17
N LYS A 410 32.46 -25.52 -26.93
CA LYS A 410 33.49 -24.53 -26.60
C LYS A 410 34.76 -24.70 -27.42
N ASP A 411 35.12 -25.94 -27.72
CA ASP A 411 36.30 -26.29 -28.53
C ASP A 411 36.07 -26.16 -30.04
N VAL A 412 34.82 -25.97 -30.49
CA VAL A 412 34.45 -25.85 -31.91
C VAL A 412 34.39 -24.39 -32.33
N ASN A 413 33.60 -23.57 -31.64
CA ASN A 413 33.40 -22.17 -32.00
C ASN A 413 33.37 -21.20 -30.80
N GLY A 414 33.79 -21.65 -29.62
CA GLY A 414 34.03 -20.78 -28.45
C GLY A 414 32.86 -20.63 -27.48
N ALA A 415 31.69 -21.23 -27.76
CA ALA A 415 30.52 -21.23 -26.88
C ALA A 415 29.99 -22.65 -26.64
N ASP A 416 29.37 -22.88 -25.48
CA ASP A 416 28.77 -24.17 -25.14
C ASP A 416 27.66 -24.54 -26.13
N ASN A 417 27.49 -25.84 -26.37
CA ASN A 417 26.59 -26.31 -27.43
C ASN A 417 25.12 -25.94 -27.11
N GLY A 418 24.56 -25.07 -27.96
CA GLY A 418 23.21 -24.51 -27.82
C GLY A 418 23.15 -23.08 -27.27
N ASN A 419 24.24 -22.57 -26.70
CA ASN A 419 24.27 -21.23 -26.12
C ASN A 419 24.42 -20.18 -27.23
N LEU A 420 23.62 -19.13 -27.18
CA LEU A 420 23.83 -17.94 -27.98
C LEU A 420 24.94 -17.08 -27.39
N ALA A 421 25.81 -16.60 -28.28
CA ALA A 421 26.89 -15.68 -27.96
C ALA A 421 27.06 -14.63 -29.07
N LEU A 422 27.65 -13.48 -28.72
CA LEU A 422 28.05 -12.49 -29.71
C LEU A 422 29.26 -12.99 -30.49
N LYS A 423 29.23 -12.83 -31.81
CA LYS A 423 30.39 -13.07 -32.67
C LYS A 423 31.55 -12.19 -32.22
N LYS A 424 32.77 -12.69 -32.44
CA LYS A 424 33.99 -11.98 -32.04
C LYS A 424 33.97 -10.53 -32.56
N ASP A 425 34.31 -9.60 -31.66
CA ASP A 425 34.39 -8.16 -31.93
C ASP A 425 33.05 -7.51 -32.38
N LYS A 426 31.91 -8.16 -32.08
CA LYS A 426 30.56 -7.61 -32.28
C LYS A 426 29.91 -7.23 -30.96
N THR A 427 29.10 -6.19 -31.00
CA THR A 427 28.26 -5.71 -29.89
C THR A 427 26.87 -5.40 -30.42
N LEU A 428 25.88 -5.39 -29.54
CA LEU A 428 24.56 -4.83 -29.85
C LEU A 428 24.60 -3.31 -29.67
N THR A 429 23.87 -2.60 -30.52
CA THR A 429 23.73 -1.14 -30.43
C THR A 429 22.80 -0.79 -29.28
N GLU A 430 23.30 -0.08 -28.26
CA GLU A 430 22.51 0.32 -27.09
C GLU A 430 21.24 1.09 -27.48
N GLY A 431 20.13 0.77 -26.83
CA GLY A 431 18.81 1.35 -27.09
C GLY A 431 18.09 0.79 -28.32
N LYS A 432 18.74 -0.05 -29.14
CA LYS A 432 18.08 -0.73 -30.27
C LYS A 432 17.33 -1.98 -29.84
N THR A 433 16.19 -2.22 -30.49
CA THR A 433 15.43 -3.46 -30.35
C THR A 433 15.98 -4.51 -31.30
N TYR A 434 16.20 -5.71 -30.78
CA TYR A 434 16.56 -6.90 -31.54
C TYR A 434 15.41 -7.91 -31.45
N LEU A 435 14.82 -8.25 -32.59
CA LEU A 435 13.75 -9.24 -32.71
C LEU A 435 14.36 -10.61 -33.02
N PHE A 436 14.07 -11.59 -32.17
CA PHE A 436 14.48 -12.99 -32.33
C PHE A 436 13.30 -13.79 -32.86
N GLU A 437 13.32 -14.14 -34.14
CA GLU A 437 12.28 -14.95 -34.79
C GLU A 437 12.76 -16.38 -34.97
N LEU A 438 12.18 -17.32 -34.22
CA LEU A 438 12.48 -18.74 -34.28
C LEU A 438 11.40 -19.48 -35.07
N GLU A 439 11.79 -20.15 -36.14
CA GLU A 439 10.98 -21.02 -36.97
C GLU A 439 11.24 -22.49 -36.60
N ALA A 440 10.23 -23.15 -36.05
CA ALA A 440 10.20 -24.56 -35.67
C ALA A 440 9.07 -25.26 -36.46
N PRO A 441 9.33 -25.70 -37.71
CA PRO A 441 8.32 -26.31 -38.56
C PRO A 441 7.87 -27.68 -38.01
N ALA A 442 6.75 -28.19 -38.52
CA ALA A 442 6.31 -29.55 -38.21
C ALA A 442 7.41 -30.58 -38.56
N GLY A 443 7.67 -31.50 -37.64
CA GLY A 443 8.79 -32.44 -37.65
C GLY A 443 10.09 -31.87 -37.08
N LEU A 444 10.14 -30.57 -36.74
CA LEU A 444 11.28 -29.88 -36.12
C LEU A 444 12.61 -30.04 -36.89
N VAL A 445 12.54 -30.17 -38.23
CA VAL A 445 13.70 -30.27 -39.12
C VAL A 445 13.94 -28.92 -39.78
N GLY A 446 15.19 -28.47 -39.80
CA GLY A 446 15.56 -27.18 -40.38
C GLY A 446 15.08 -25.98 -39.56
N CYS A 447 15.06 -26.13 -38.22
CA CYS A 447 14.73 -25.04 -37.32
C CYS A 447 15.73 -23.89 -37.50
N LYS A 448 15.22 -22.67 -37.52
CA LYS A 448 16.00 -21.48 -37.86
C LYS A 448 15.66 -20.34 -36.92
N LEU A 449 16.68 -19.62 -36.47
CA LEU A 449 16.55 -18.37 -35.74
C LEU A 449 17.07 -17.23 -36.62
N THR A 450 16.22 -16.25 -36.91
CA THR A 450 16.60 -15.01 -37.57
C THR A 450 16.62 -13.89 -36.52
N ILE A 451 17.66 -13.06 -36.52
CA ILE A 451 17.77 -11.93 -35.59
C ILE A 451 17.90 -10.64 -36.40
N THR A 452 16.94 -9.74 -36.21
CA THR A 452 16.86 -8.44 -36.90
C THR A 452 16.97 -7.29 -35.91
N GLU A 453 17.62 -6.20 -36.31
CA GLU A 453 17.60 -4.92 -35.59
C GLU A 453 16.42 -4.09 -36.12
N GLU A 454 15.62 -3.50 -35.23
CA GLU A 454 14.50 -2.61 -35.57
C GLU A 454 14.82 -1.10 -35.44
#